data_AF-A0A925R0P1-F1
#
_entry.id   AF-A0A925R0P1-F1
#
_cell.length_a   1.000
_cell.length_b   1.000
_cell.length_c   1.000
_cell.angle_alpha   90.00
_cell.angle_beta   90.00
_cell.angle_gamma   90.00
#
_symmetry.space_group_name_H-M   'P 1'
#
loop_
_entity.id
_entity.type
_entity.pdbx_description
1 polymer ?
#
loop_
_entity_poly.entity_id
_entity_poly.type
_entity_poly.pdbx_seq_one_letter_code
_entity_poly.pdbx_strand_id
1 'polypeptide(L)'
;MNAYCSLCQQSDFNMSPVDDDLHSAKAVIGRIAQALGTKSDAELAEKLGIGSKTTVSAWRTRNSVPYAECVRVSADCNASLDWLLLGMGTMRRDVEPGPSPAASRLDEDRMAQVIAGVLAWMESADVEAEPSIVGRLVIGTYRTITDMTPPPTGEADVADKVAAVLQNFAHLIGKRRG
;
A
#
# COMPACT_ATOMS: atom_id res chain seq x y z
N MET A 1 -11.48 -45.08 -16.22
CA MET A 1 -12.06 -44.06 -15.31
C MET A 1 -10.94 -43.17 -14.80
N ASN A 2 -10.81 -41.98 -15.40
CA ASN A 2 -10.26 -40.79 -14.75
C ASN A 2 -10.66 -39.62 -15.64
N ALA A 3 -11.80 -39.01 -15.31
CA ALA A 3 -12.33 -37.83 -15.97
C ALA A 3 -11.57 -36.62 -15.42
N TYR A 4 -10.50 -36.22 -16.10
CA TYR A 4 -9.93 -34.90 -15.91
C TYR A 4 -10.85 -33.87 -16.58
N CYS A 5 -11.23 -32.88 -15.79
CA CYS A 5 -12.21 -31.84 -16.06
C CYS A 5 -11.92 -31.07 -17.37
N SER A 6 -12.81 -31.18 -18.36
CA SER A 6 -12.76 -30.49 -19.67
C SER A 6 -13.01 -28.97 -19.61
N LEU A 7 -12.65 -28.29 -18.51
CA LEU A 7 -12.88 -26.86 -18.30
C LEU A 7 -11.60 -26.03 -18.11
N CYS A 8 -10.42 -26.58 -18.41
CA CYS A 8 -9.17 -25.81 -18.46
C CYS A 8 -8.80 -25.37 -19.88
N GLN A 9 -9.71 -25.49 -20.86
CA GLN A 9 -9.35 -25.45 -22.28
C GLN A 9 -9.86 -24.26 -23.08
N GLN A 10 -10.19 -23.11 -22.46
CA GLN A 10 -10.42 -21.87 -23.23
C GLN A 10 -10.44 -20.62 -22.34
N SER A 11 -9.30 -19.92 -22.32
CA SER A 11 -9.21 -18.46 -22.44
C SER A 11 -7.73 -18.09 -22.36
N ASP A 12 -7.07 -18.18 -23.52
CA ASP A 12 -5.98 -17.33 -24.01
C ASP A 12 -5.23 -16.45 -22.99
N PHE A 13 -4.66 -17.02 -21.94
CA PHE A 13 -3.45 -16.46 -21.34
C PHE A 13 -2.31 -16.73 -22.29
N ASN A 14 -2.25 -15.90 -23.33
CA ASN A 14 -1.07 -15.70 -24.14
C ASN A 14 0.05 -15.15 -23.24
N MET A 15 0.68 -16.02 -22.45
CA MET A 15 2.04 -15.79 -21.99
C MET A 15 2.92 -15.97 -23.22
N SER A 16 3.01 -14.91 -24.03
CA SER A 16 4.09 -14.74 -25.00
C SER A 16 5.42 -15.08 -24.31
N PRO A 17 6.44 -15.55 -25.04
CA PRO A 17 7.74 -15.89 -24.46
C PRO A 17 8.14 -14.76 -23.52
N VAL A 18 8.21 -15.05 -22.21
CA VAL A 18 8.58 -14.05 -21.23
C VAL A 18 9.98 -13.64 -21.65
N ASP A 19 10.13 -12.41 -22.14
CA ASP A 19 11.44 -11.85 -22.46
C ASP A 19 12.25 -11.89 -21.15
N ASP A 20 13.04 -12.95 -20.98
CA ASP A 20 13.82 -13.32 -19.79
C ASP A 20 14.80 -12.21 -19.37
N ASP A 21 14.96 -11.20 -20.23
CA ASP A 21 15.81 -10.04 -20.06
C ASP A 21 15.17 -8.89 -19.26
N LEU A 22 13.85 -8.86 -19.02
CA LEU A 22 13.20 -7.69 -18.41
C LEU A 22 13.64 -7.43 -16.96
N HIS A 23 13.92 -8.50 -16.21
CA HIS A 23 14.39 -8.46 -14.82
C HIS A 23 15.91 -8.66 -14.70
N SER A 24 16.62 -8.77 -15.83
CA SER A 24 18.07 -8.94 -15.84
C SER A 24 18.76 -7.71 -15.25
N ALA A 25 19.93 -7.91 -14.64
CA ALA A 25 20.73 -6.80 -14.13
C ALA A 25 21.08 -5.81 -15.25
N LYS A 26 21.23 -6.27 -16.50
CA LYS A 26 21.45 -5.40 -17.65
C LYS A 26 20.27 -4.46 -17.90
N ALA A 27 19.05 -4.97 -17.89
CA ALA A 27 17.84 -4.16 -18.08
C ALA A 27 17.64 -3.18 -16.91
N VAL A 28 17.78 -3.66 -15.67
CA VAL A 28 17.65 -2.82 -14.47
C VAL A 28 18.68 -1.70 -14.45
N ILE A 29 19.96 -2.00 -14.73
CA ILE A 29 21.02 -0.99 -14.80
C ILE A 29 20.77 0.01 -15.93
N GLY A 30 20.20 -0.44 -17.07
CA GLY A 30 19.77 0.45 -18.15
C GLY A 30 18.69 1.43 -17.69
N ARG A 31 17.70 0.97 -16.93
CA ARG A 31 16.65 1.83 -16.36
C ARG A 31 17.18 2.77 -15.29
N ILE A 32 18.13 2.33 -14.45
CA ILE A 32 18.83 3.23 -13.52
C ILE A 32 19.57 4.34 -14.27
N ALA A 33 20.31 3.99 -15.33
CA ALA A 33 21.02 4.96 -16.15
C ALA A 33 20.07 5.96 -16.80
N GLN A 34 18.92 5.49 -17.26
CA GLN A 34 17.87 6.33 -17.83
C GLN A 34 17.26 7.28 -16.79
N ALA A 35 16.96 6.79 -15.58
CA ALA A 35 16.43 7.61 -14.48
C ALA A 35 17.42 8.71 -14.06
N LEU A 36 18.71 8.40 -14.05
CA LEU A 36 19.78 9.34 -13.71
C LEU A 36 20.24 10.21 -14.91
N GLY A 37 19.75 9.93 -16.12
CA GLY A 37 20.14 10.62 -17.35
C GLY A 37 21.60 10.42 -17.76
N THR A 38 22.25 9.34 -17.32
CA THR A 38 23.67 9.08 -17.57
C THR A 38 23.87 8.32 -18.87
N LYS A 39 24.92 8.67 -19.64
CA LYS A 39 25.21 8.03 -20.93
C LYS A 39 26.37 7.04 -20.87
N SER A 40 27.13 7.04 -19.78
CA SER A 40 28.30 6.18 -19.59
C SER A 40 28.31 5.50 -18.24
N ASP A 41 28.95 4.34 -18.16
CA ASP A 41 29.10 3.59 -16.90
C ASP A 41 29.95 4.32 -15.87
N ALA A 42 30.88 5.17 -16.32
CA ALA A 42 31.69 5.99 -15.44
C ALA A 42 30.82 7.05 -14.74
N GLU A 43 30.01 7.77 -15.51
CA GLU A 43 29.06 8.76 -15.00
C GLU A 43 28.00 8.12 -14.09
N LEU A 44 27.52 6.92 -14.46
CA LEU A 44 26.60 6.15 -13.63
C LEU A 44 27.21 5.79 -12.28
N ALA A 45 28.45 5.30 -12.27
CA ALA A 45 29.17 4.95 -11.05
C ALA A 45 29.39 6.18 -10.16
N GLU A 46 29.77 7.31 -10.74
CA GLU A 46 29.91 8.59 -10.04
C GLU A 46 28.60 9.04 -9.40
N LYS A 47 27.49 9.06 -10.15
CA LYS A 47 26.18 9.47 -9.61
C LYS A 47 25.66 8.54 -8.52
N LEU A 48 25.95 7.24 -8.62
CA LEU A 48 25.57 6.27 -7.60
C LEU A 48 26.52 6.30 -6.37
N GLY A 49 27.64 7.02 -6.43
CA GLY A 49 28.64 7.09 -5.37
C GLY A 49 29.45 5.79 -5.23
N ILE A 50 29.48 4.96 -6.26
CA ILE A 50 30.28 3.75 -6.34
C ILE A 50 31.57 4.13 -7.05
N GLY A 51 32.68 4.22 -6.31
CA GLY A 51 33.95 4.77 -6.81
C GLY A 51 34.61 4.03 -7.98
N SER A 52 33.94 3.07 -8.63
CA SER A 52 34.49 2.35 -9.78
C SER A 52 33.42 1.90 -10.78
N LYS A 53 33.62 2.27 -12.06
CA LYS A 53 32.87 1.75 -13.21
C LYS A 53 32.94 0.22 -13.34
N THR A 54 33.98 -0.40 -12.79
CA THR A 54 34.18 -1.85 -12.81
C THR A 54 33.07 -2.57 -12.05
N THR A 55 32.50 -1.95 -11.01
CA THR A 55 31.37 -2.51 -10.25
C THR A 55 30.12 -2.63 -11.11
N VAL A 56 29.79 -1.59 -11.88
CA VAL A 56 28.64 -1.59 -12.81
C VAL A 56 28.81 -2.67 -13.89
N SER A 57 30.02 -2.78 -14.47
CA SER A 57 30.32 -3.83 -15.44
C SER A 57 30.18 -5.23 -14.83
N ALA A 58 30.67 -5.42 -13.60
CA ALA A 58 30.62 -6.69 -12.91
C ALA A 58 29.18 -7.12 -12.55
N TRP A 59 28.29 -6.17 -12.21
CA TRP A 59 26.87 -6.45 -12.04
C TRP A 59 26.22 -6.97 -13.31
N ARG A 60 26.53 -6.39 -14.47
CA ARG A 60 26.02 -6.86 -15.76
C ARG A 60 26.53 -8.26 -16.10
N THR A 61 27.83 -8.50 -15.94
CA THR A 61 28.45 -9.80 -16.26
C THR A 61 27.93 -10.92 -15.35
N ARG A 62 27.72 -10.63 -14.06
CA ARG A 62 27.21 -11.61 -13.09
C ARG A 62 25.69 -11.66 -12.98
N ASN A 63 24.99 -10.91 -13.82
CA ASN A 63 23.54 -10.71 -13.75
C ASN A 63 23.05 -10.38 -12.30
N SER A 64 23.84 -9.61 -11.55
CA SER A 64 23.54 -9.25 -10.16
C SER A 64 22.80 -7.92 -10.11
N VAL A 65 21.53 -7.96 -9.72
CA VAL A 65 20.68 -6.76 -9.67
C VAL A 65 21.06 -5.90 -8.46
N PRO A 66 21.39 -4.61 -8.66
CA PRO A 66 21.79 -3.70 -7.57
C PRO A 66 20.53 -3.12 -6.88
N TYR A 67 19.88 -3.94 -6.03
CA TYR A 67 18.63 -3.56 -5.37
C TYR A 67 18.76 -2.34 -4.46
N ALA A 68 19.87 -2.22 -3.72
CA ALA A 68 20.11 -1.09 -2.82
C ALA A 68 20.19 0.23 -3.59
N GLU A 69 20.84 0.20 -4.76
CA GLU A 69 20.96 1.33 -5.67
C GLU A 69 19.62 1.66 -6.33
N CYS A 70 18.80 0.66 -6.65
CA CYS A 70 17.44 0.90 -7.16
C CYS A 70 16.60 1.68 -6.14
N VAL A 71 16.67 1.31 -4.85
CA VAL A 71 15.96 2.01 -3.77
C VAL A 71 16.47 3.44 -3.61
N ARG A 72 17.80 3.63 -3.63
CA ARG A 72 18.40 4.97 -3.57
C ARG A 72 17.97 5.85 -4.73
N VAL A 73 18.06 5.35 -5.96
CA VAL A 73 17.65 6.08 -7.18
C VAL A 73 16.15 6.38 -7.16
N SER A 74 15.33 5.46 -6.66
CA SER A 74 13.90 5.70 -6.46
C SER A 74 13.65 6.86 -5.50
N ALA A 75 14.40 6.93 -4.39
CA ALA A 75 14.31 8.03 -3.44
C ALA A 75 14.82 9.37 -4.02
N ASP A 76 16.00 9.37 -4.65
CA ASP A 76 16.68 10.57 -5.11
C ASP A 76 16.03 11.19 -6.36
N CYS A 77 15.54 10.36 -7.28
CA CYS A 77 14.96 10.80 -8.56
C CYS A 77 13.43 10.72 -8.60
N ASN A 78 12.80 10.33 -7.49
CA ASN A 78 11.38 10.02 -7.41
C ASN A 78 10.93 9.00 -8.48
N ALA A 79 11.79 8.05 -8.80
CA ALA A 79 11.50 7.00 -9.79
C ALA A 79 10.69 5.86 -9.16
N SER A 80 9.79 5.22 -9.91
CA SER A 80 9.04 4.05 -9.45
C SER A 80 9.97 2.83 -9.35
N LEU A 81 9.90 2.11 -8.22
CA LEU A 81 10.67 0.89 -8.04
C LEU A 81 10.18 -0.24 -8.95
N ASP A 82 8.87 -0.31 -9.19
CA ASP A 82 8.26 -1.27 -10.11
C ASP A 82 8.72 -1.01 -11.55
N TRP A 83 8.87 0.27 -11.91
CA TRP A 83 9.45 0.62 -13.21
C TRP A 83 10.94 0.24 -13.26
N LEU A 84 11.72 0.54 -12.23
CA LEU A 84 13.16 0.21 -12.20
C LEU A 84 13.42 -1.30 -12.27
N LEU A 85 12.68 -2.11 -11.52
CA LEU A 85 12.90 -3.55 -11.39
C LEU A 85 12.17 -4.36 -12.44
N LEU A 86 10.91 -4.02 -12.71
CA LEU A 86 10.00 -4.83 -13.53
C LEU A 86 9.74 -4.17 -14.90
N GLY A 87 10.15 -2.91 -15.10
CA GLY A 87 9.85 -2.17 -16.32
C GLY A 87 8.36 -1.82 -16.48
N MET A 88 7.57 -1.98 -15.41
CA MET A 88 6.13 -1.77 -15.44
C MET A 88 5.76 -0.38 -14.93
N GLY A 89 4.74 0.23 -15.53
CA GLY A 89 4.22 1.54 -15.10
C GLY A 89 5.05 2.73 -15.56
N THR A 90 4.86 3.88 -14.89
CA THR A 90 5.52 5.13 -15.22
C THR A 90 6.90 5.25 -14.53
N MET A 91 7.87 5.85 -15.22
CA MET A 91 9.23 6.02 -14.71
C MET A 91 9.24 6.84 -13.42
N ARG A 92 8.57 7.98 -13.45
CA ARG A 92 8.41 8.81 -12.28
C ARG A 92 7.21 8.27 -11.53
N ARG A 93 7.33 8.22 -10.21
CA ARG A 93 6.13 8.20 -9.39
C ARG A 93 5.46 9.52 -9.67
N ASP A 94 4.46 9.49 -10.55
CA ASP A 94 3.50 10.56 -10.59
C ASP A 94 3.09 10.76 -9.14
N VAL A 95 3.29 11.97 -8.62
CA VAL A 95 2.56 12.39 -7.42
C VAL A 95 1.13 12.57 -7.91
N GLU A 96 0.50 11.47 -8.32
CA GLU A 96 -0.92 11.36 -8.15
C GLU A 96 -1.09 11.53 -6.64
N PRO A 97 -1.91 12.49 -6.17
CA PRO A 97 -2.52 12.39 -4.86
C PRO A 97 -3.50 11.20 -4.85
N GLY A 98 -3.06 10.05 -5.35
CA GLY A 98 -3.70 8.78 -5.12
C GLY A 98 -3.60 8.55 -3.62
N PRO A 99 -4.70 8.23 -2.94
CA PRO A 99 -4.71 8.06 -1.51
C PRO A 99 -3.69 6.97 -1.19
N SER A 100 -2.53 7.38 -0.68
CA SER A 100 -1.61 6.45 -0.06
C SER A 100 -2.46 5.71 0.97
N PRO A 101 -2.58 4.36 0.89
CA PRO A 101 -3.36 3.60 1.87
C PRO A 101 -2.77 3.72 3.29
N ALA A 102 -1.65 4.43 3.43
CA ALA A 102 -0.98 4.74 4.68
C ALA A 102 -1.11 6.21 5.13
N ALA A 103 -1.61 7.13 4.29
CA ALA A 103 -1.63 8.57 4.59
C ALA A 103 -2.87 9.10 5.32
N SER A 104 -3.74 8.22 5.84
CA SER A 104 -4.56 8.58 6.99
C SER A 104 -4.81 7.36 7.89
N ARG A 105 -3.72 6.75 8.39
CA ARG A 105 -3.84 5.79 9.51
C ARG A 105 -4.59 6.40 10.71
N LEU A 106 -4.60 7.72 10.81
CA LEU A 106 -5.52 8.51 11.61
C LEU A 106 -6.10 9.61 10.71
N ASP A 107 -7.21 9.32 10.03
CA ASP A 107 -8.05 10.37 9.46
C ASP A 107 -8.71 11.08 10.65
N GLU A 108 -8.23 12.30 10.96
CA GLU A 108 -8.64 13.04 12.16
C GLU A 108 -10.13 13.36 12.13
N ASP A 109 -10.69 13.67 10.95
CA ASP A 109 -12.11 13.94 10.76
C ASP A 109 -12.94 12.66 10.97
N ARG A 110 -12.50 11.53 10.41
CA ARG A 110 -13.18 10.24 10.65
C ARG A 110 -13.06 9.81 12.12
N MET A 111 -11.92 10.02 12.75
CA MET A 111 -11.74 9.71 14.17
C MET A 111 -12.67 10.56 15.03
N ALA A 112 -12.79 11.86 14.74
CA ALA A 112 -13.73 12.75 15.42
C ALA A 112 -15.18 12.28 15.24
N GLN A 113 -15.57 11.85 14.03
CA GLN A 113 -16.90 11.28 13.76
C GLN A 113 -17.16 9.99 14.54
N VAL A 114 -16.17 9.09 14.63
CA VAL A 114 -16.27 7.86 15.43
C VAL A 114 -16.40 8.19 16.92
N ILE A 115 -15.57 9.10 17.45
CA ILE A 115 -15.65 9.53 18.85
C ILE A 115 -17.03 10.14 19.15
N ALA A 116 -17.49 11.06 18.31
CA ALA A 116 -18.80 11.70 18.46
C ALA A 116 -19.94 10.67 18.41
N GLY A 117 -19.91 9.73 17.47
CA GLY A 117 -20.92 8.67 17.36
C GLY A 117 -20.93 7.71 18.55
N VAL A 118 -19.75 7.34 19.08
CA VAL A 118 -19.64 6.51 20.29
C VAL A 118 -20.20 7.23 21.51
N LEU A 119 -19.84 8.50 21.71
CA LEU A 119 -20.34 9.31 22.83
C LEU A 119 -21.85 9.55 22.75
N ALA A 120 -22.37 9.90 21.57
CA ALA A 120 -23.79 10.10 21.35
C ALA A 120 -24.59 8.81 21.56
N TRP A 121 -24.06 7.67 21.13
CA TRP A 121 -24.67 6.36 21.39
C TRP A 121 -24.70 6.06 22.90
N MET A 122 -23.59 6.28 23.62
CA MET A 122 -23.53 6.09 25.08
C MET A 122 -24.54 6.96 25.84
N GLU A 123 -24.69 8.23 25.43
CA GLU A 123 -25.68 9.16 25.99
C GLU A 123 -27.12 8.65 25.74
N SER A 124 -27.42 8.23 24.51
CA SER A 124 -28.75 7.69 24.17
C SER A 124 -29.09 6.35 24.82
N ALA A 125 -28.06 5.54 25.10
CA ALA A 125 -28.19 4.23 25.72
C ALA A 125 -28.20 4.30 27.26
N ASP A 126 -27.98 5.49 27.84
CA ASP A 126 -27.85 5.72 29.28
C ASP A 126 -26.81 4.80 29.94
N VAL A 127 -25.68 4.66 29.25
CA VAL A 127 -24.58 3.75 29.60
C VAL A 127 -23.44 4.55 30.22
N GLU A 128 -23.07 4.18 31.44
CA GLU A 128 -21.87 4.71 32.10
C GLU A 128 -20.71 3.71 31.94
N ALA A 129 -19.73 4.09 31.11
CA ALA A 129 -18.58 3.25 30.81
C ALA A 129 -17.30 3.90 31.35
N GLU A 130 -16.43 3.08 31.94
CA GLU A 130 -15.08 3.46 32.31
C GLU A 130 -14.29 3.99 31.08
N PRO A 131 -13.39 4.99 31.23
CA PRO A 131 -12.62 5.55 30.11
C PRO A 131 -11.86 4.50 29.27
N SER A 132 -11.44 3.40 29.91
CA SER A 132 -10.78 2.26 29.26
C SER A 132 -11.70 1.44 28.34
N ILE A 133 -13.00 1.45 28.58
CA ILE A 133 -14.01 0.81 27.74
C ILE A 133 -14.32 1.72 26.55
N VAL A 134 -14.47 3.03 26.78
CA VAL A 134 -14.66 4.02 25.72
C VAL A 134 -13.51 3.99 24.72
N GLY A 135 -12.26 3.98 25.20
CA GLY A 135 -11.09 3.88 24.32
C GLY A 135 -11.07 2.61 23.47
N ARG A 136 -11.48 1.46 24.04
CA ARG A 136 -11.58 0.19 23.29
C ARG A 136 -12.70 0.22 22.24
N LEU A 137 -13.83 0.84 22.57
CA LEU A 137 -14.94 1.03 21.63
C LEU A 137 -14.50 1.90 20.47
N VAL A 138 -13.97 3.09 20.73
CA VAL A 138 -13.51 4.05 19.70
C VAL A 138 -12.48 3.41 18.76
N ILE A 139 -11.43 2.78 19.31
CA ILE A 139 -10.39 2.13 18.50
C ILE A 139 -10.98 0.96 17.71
N GLY A 140 -11.85 0.17 18.33
CA GLY A 140 -12.52 -0.97 17.69
C GLY A 140 -13.40 -0.53 16.52
N THR A 141 -14.31 0.43 16.75
CA THR A 141 -15.19 1.00 15.72
C THR A 141 -14.38 1.63 14.60
N TYR A 142 -13.33 2.39 14.92
CA TYR A 142 -12.47 3.01 13.92
C TYR A 142 -11.84 1.96 13.01
N ARG A 143 -11.20 0.93 13.58
CA ARG A 143 -10.60 -0.18 12.80
C ARG A 143 -11.63 -0.90 11.94
N THR A 144 -12.79 -1.23 12.51
CA THR A 144 -13.85 -1.92 11.76
C THR A 144 -14.33 -1.09 10.58
N ILE A 145 -14.46 0.22 10.74
CA ILE A 145 -14.93 1.13 9.69
C ILE A 145 -13.85 1.33 8.61
N THR A 146 -12.57 1.44 8.99
CA THR A 146 -11.47 1.55 8.03
C THR A 146 -11.23 0.27 7.24
N ASP A 147 -11.52 -0.88 7.83
CA ASP A 147 -11.37 -2.19 7.19
C ASP A 147 -12.59 -2.55 6.30
N MET A 148 -13.65 -1.72 6.24
CA MET A 148 -14.78 -1.96 5.34
C MET A 148 -14.39 -1.74 3.88
N THR A 149 -14.77 -2.68 3.01
CA THR A 149 -14.62 -2.57 1.56
C THR A 149 -16.00 -2.63 0.88
N PRO A 150 -16.44 -1.57 0.17
CA PRO A 150 -15.75 -0.29 -0.02
C PRO A 150 -15.70 0.55 1.28
N PRO A 151 -14.65 1.40 1.43
CA PRO A 151 -14.54 2.29 2.58
C PRO A 151 -15.69 3.30 2.57
N PRO A 152 -16.13 3.79 3.74
CA PRO A 152 -17.17 4.79 3.74
C PRO A 152 -16.74 6.06 3.03
N THR A 153 -17.69 6.61 2.28
CA THR A 153 -17.55 7.84 1.52
C THR A 153 -18.57 8.85 2.02
N GLY A 154 -18.09 9.90 2.70
CA GLY A 154 -18.95 10.96 3.25
C GLY A 154 -19.33 10.77 4.73
N GLU A 155 -19.66 11.89 5.39
CA GLU A 155 -19.92 11.98 6.83
C GLU A 155 -21.14 11.16 7.30
N ALA A 156 -22.23 11.16 6.52
CA ALA A 156 -23.43 10.38 6.84
C ALA A 156 -23.20 8.86 6.82
N ASP A 157 -22.41 8.39 5.85
CA ASP A 157 -22.08 6.97 5.69
C ASP A 157 -21.19 6.45 6.83
N VAL A 158 -20.31 7.30 7.37
CA VAL A 158 -19.52 6.98 8.57
C VAL A 158 -20.42 6.86 9.79
N ALA A 159 -21.33 7.81 10.02
CA ALA A 159 -22.23 7.79 11.17
C ALA A 159 -23.13 6.55 11.20
N ASP A 160 -23.70 6.18 10.05
CA ASP A 160 -24.53 4.98 9.92
C ASP A 160 -23.75 3.70 10.23
N LYS A 161 -22.49 3.61 9.77
CA LYS A 161 -21.61 2.47 10.07
C LYS A 161 -21.18 2.44 11.53
N VAL A 162 -20.91 3.60 12.16
CA VAL A 162 -20.63 3.67 13.60
C VAL A 162 -21.80 3.12 14.40
N ALA A 163 -23.02 3.55 14.09
CA ALA A 163 -24.23 3.08 14.76
C ALA A 163 -24.41 1.54 14.58
N ALA A 164 -24.22 1.03 13.36
CA ALA A 164 -24.33 -0.40 13.08
C ALA A 164 -23.28 -1.23 13.84
N VAL A 165 -22.04 -0.75 13.94
CA VAL A 165 -20.98 -1.44 14.70
C VAL A 165 -21.33 -1.43 16.19
N LEU A 166 -21.75 -0.29 16.74
CA LEU A 166 -22.09 -0.16 18.17
C LEU A 166 -23.32 -0.98 18.58
N GLN A 167 -24.29 -1.17 17.69
CA GLN A 167 -25.43 -2.08 17.93
C GLN A 167 -24.99 -3.52 18.23
N ASN A 168 -23.88 -3.99 17.65
CA ASN A 168 -23.33 -5.33 17.95
C ASN A 168 -22.71 -5.41 19.36
N PHE A 169 -22.29 -4.27 19.92
CA PHE A 169 -21.70 -4.19 21.26
C PHE A 169 -22.72 -3.82 22.34
N ALA A 170 -23.97 -3.49 21.98
CA ALA A 170 -25.02 -3.12 22.91
C ALA A 170 -25.29 -4.21 23.98
N HIS A 171 -25.09 -5.49 23.64
CA HIS A 171 -25.24 -6.59 24.60
C HIS A 171 -24.08 -6.67 25.62
N LEU A 172 -22.91 -6.11 25.28
CA LEU A 172 -21.67 -6.27 26.04
C LEU A 172 -21.51 -5.23 27.15
N ILE A 173 -22.24 -4.10 27.09
CA ILE A 173 -22.14 -3.07 28.12
C ILE A 173 -23.28 -3.22 29.13
N GLY A 174 -23.00 -3.98 30.18
CA GLY A 174 -23.91 -4.21 31.30
C GLY A 174 -23.74 -3.18 32.41
N LYS A 175 -24.50 -2.08 32.34
CA LYS A 175 -25.13 -1.35 33.46
C LYS A 175 -25.83 -0.12 32.89
N ARG A 176 -27.17 -0.14 32.85
CA ARG A 176 -28.01 1.07 32.69
C ARG A 176 -27.84 1.92 33.95
N ARG A 177 -27.73 3.24 33.81
CA ARG A 177 -27.76 4.13 34.98
C ARG A 177 -29.05 3.87 35.75
N GLY A 178 -28.90 3.72 37.06
CA GLY A 178 -30.00 3.70 38.02
C GLY A 178 -30.25 5.10 38.52
#